data_AF-W7VZU9-F1
#
_entry.id   AF-W7VZU9-F1
#
_cell.length_a   1.000
_cell.length_b   1.000
_cell.length_c   1.000
_cell.angle_alpha   90.00
_cell.angle_beta   90.00
_cell.angle_gamma   90.00
#
_symmetry.space_group_name_H-M   'P 1'
#
loop_
_entity.id
_entity.type
_entity.pdbx_description
1 polymer ?
#
loop_
_entity_poly.entity_id
_entity_poly.type
_entity_poly.pdbx_seq_one_letter_code
_entity_poly.pdbx_strand_id
1 'polypeptide(L)'
;MAEAEAWKLMEQTRVEWTARLPADGAALMPWLLAQERPTVIGLLTFLVAASVTGVEGTERERQSTDALAQALALDMRRWWKASAASYFNHVSKATTLAVVTEAAGANAAAPLAGLKKDGAAAGAEQALAATGWLPRCLRTPPQRSETGRARLDGGDMEAEPGDAPQDEEALDEGAR
;
A
#
# COMPACT_ATOMS: atom_id res chain seq x y z
N MET A 1 -13.65 13.86 0.55
CA MET A 1 -12.73 13.28 1.56
C MET A 1 -13.24 13.46 2.99
N ALA A 2 -13.69 14.66 3.39
CA ALA A 2 -14.14 14.96 4.77
C ALA A 2 -15.31 14.10 5.30
N GLU A 3 -16.08 13.44 4.45
CA GLU A 3 -17.24 12.65 4.87
C GLU A 3 -16.97 11.15 5.08
N ALA A 4 -15.81 10.65 4.66
CA ALA A 4 -15.48 9.22 4.76
C ALA A 4 -15.39 8.78 6.23
N GLU A 5 -15.95 7.60 6.56
CA GLU A 5 -15.98 7.09 7.94
C GLU A 5 -14.59 6.92 8.54
N ALA A 6 -13.63 6.41 7.76
CA ALA A 6 -12.24 6.28 8.20
C ALA A 6 -11.62 7.63 8.60
N TRP A 7 -11.92 8.69 7.85
CA TRP A 7 -11.44 10.04 8.17
C TRP A 7 -12.04 10.55 9.47
N LYS A 8 -13.35 10.36 9.67
CA LYS A 8 -14.05 10.75 10.91
C LYS A 8 -13.49 10.03 12.13
N LEU A 9 -13.20 8.73 12.01
CA LEU A 9 -12.57 7.96 13.09
C LEU A 9 -11.17 8.46 13.41
N MET A 10 -10.33 8.69 12.39
CA MET A 10 -8.98 9.24 12.57
C MET A 10 -9.01 10.60 13.26
N GLU A 11 -9.95 11.46 12.85
CA GLU A 11 -10.16 12.79 13.42
C GLU A 11 -10.64 12.72 14.87
N GLN A 12 -11.58 11.82 15.18
CA GLN A 12 -12.02 11.59 16.54
C GLN A 12 -10.87 11.13 17.44
N THR A 13 -10.07 10.15 16.99
CA THR A 13 -8.88 9.70 17.71
C THR A 13 -7.87 10.83 17.91
N ARG A 14 -7.69 11.71 16.91
CA ARG A 14 -6.85 12.91 17.02
C ARG A 14 -7.33 13.85 18.12
N VAL A 15 -8.62 14.13 18.17
CA VAL A 15 -9.23 14.97 19.21
C VAL A 15 -9.03 14.35 20.59
N GLU A 16 -9.28 13.04 20.73
CA GLU A 16 -9.09 12.32 21.99
C GLU A 16 -7.64 12.37 22.50
N TRP A 17 -6.66 12.20 21.61
CA TRP A 17 -5.24 12.34 21.98
C TRP A 17 -4.89 13.78 22.32
N THR A 18 -5.33 14.75 21.52
CA THR A 18 -5.05 16.17 21.75
C THR A 18 -5.59 16.63 23.11
N ALA A 19 -6.75 16.14 23.53
CA ALA A 19 -7.33 16.46 24.84
C ALA A 19 -6.54 15.89 26.04
N ARG A 20 -5.78 14.81 25.84
CA ARG A 20 -4.96 14.16 26.88
C ARG A 20 -3.55 14.72 26.97
N LEU A 21 -3.03 15.24 25.85
CA LEU A 21 -1.67 15.74 25.75
C LEU A 21 -1.52 17.08 26.48
N PRO A 22 -0.39 17.31 27.18
CA PRO A 22 -0.08 18.62 27.73
C PRO A 22 0.00 19.69 26.62
N ALA A 23 -0.52 20.88 26.88
CA ALA A 23 -0.42 22.03 25.95
C ALA A 23 1.01 22.60 25.88
N ASP A 24 1.78 22.46 26.97
CA ASP A 24 3.18 22.85 27.03
C ASP A 24 4.08 21.71 26.51
N GLY A 25 4.84 21.99 25.44
CA GLY A 25 5.78 21.03 24.85
C GLY A 25 6.88 20.58 25.82
N ALA A 26 7.29 21.43 26.77
CA ALA A 26 8.28 21.05 27.77
C ALA A 26 7.75 19.97 28.74
N ALA A 27 6.43 19.90 28.93
CA ALA A 27 5.77 18.92 29.80
C ALA A 27 5.51 17.56 29.13
N LEU A 28 5.70 17.44 27.81
CA LEU A 28 5.36 16.23 27.05
C LEU A 28 6.18 15.00 27.49
N MET A 29 7.51 15.15 27.58
CA MET A 29 8.38 14.03 27.95
C MET A 29 8.13 13.54 29.39
N PRO A 30 8.06 14.43 30.41
CA PRO A 30 7.66 14.02 31.75
C PRO A 30 6.29 13.33 31.80
N TRP A 31 5.30 13.83 31.05
CA TRP A 31 3.98 13.21 30.98
C TRP A 31 4.04 11.80 30.39
N LEU A 32 4.77 11.61 29.28
CA LEU A 32 4.96 10.30 28.64
C LEU A 32 5.59 9.27 29.57
N LEU A 33 6.64 9.67 30.31
CA LEU A 33 7.33 8.80 31.26
C LEU A 33 6.45 8.38 32.45
N ALA A 34 5.42 9.16 32.76
CA ALA A 34 4.45 8.85 33.82
C ALA A 34 3.27 7.99 33.35
N GLN A 35 3.10 7.76 32.04
CA GLN A 35 1.98 6.96 31.52
C GLN A 35 2.24 5.45 31.59
N GLU A 36 1.15 4.69 31.66
CA GLU A 36 1.22 3.24 31.48
C GLU A 36 1.62 2.88 30.04
N ARG A 37 2.30 1.74 29.88
CA ARG A 37 2.77 1.24 28.58
C ARG A 37 1.68 1.18 27.50
N PRO A 38 0.42 0.74 27.77
CA PRO A 38 -0.63 0.72 26.76
C PRO A 38 -0.96 2.10 26.20
N THR A 39 -0.93 3.15 27.04
CA THR A 39 -1.19 4.53 26.62
C THR A 39 -0.11 5.03 25.67
N VAL A 40 1.16 4.79 26.00
CA VAL A 40 2.29 5.19 25.14
C VAL A 40 2.25 4.46 23.80
N ILE A 41 1.97 3.15 23.81
CA ILE A 41 1.82 2.36 22.58
C ILE A 41 0.64 2.87 21.75
N GLY A 42 -0.49 3.21 22.38
CA GLY A 42 -1.65 3.77 21.70
C GLY A 42 -1.35 5.08 20.99
N LEU A 43 -0.63 5.99 21.67
CA LEU A 43 -0.22 7.27 21.06
C LEU A 43 0.74 7.05 19.90
N LEU A 44 1.77 6.21 20.07
CA LEU A 44 2.72 5.89 19.00
C LEU A 44 2.02 5.25 17.80
N THR A 45 1.07 4.35 18.06
CA THR A 45 0.25 3.72 17.01
C THR A 45 -0.52 4.77 16.21
N PHE A 46 -1.16 5.71 16.89
CA PHE A 46 -1.87 6.81 16.24
C PHE A 46 -0.92 7.70 15.42
N LEU A 47 0.24 8.08 15.98
CA LEU A 47 1.22 8.91 15.28
C LEU A 47 1.79 8.21 14.03
N VAL A 48 2.11 6.92 14.13
CA VAL A 48 2.55 6.11 12.99
C VAL A 48 1.45 6.04 11.95
N ALA A 49 0.22 5.68 12.33
CA ALA A 49 -0.92 5.62 11.42
C ALA A 49 -1.16 6.97 10.70
N ALA A 50 -1.02 8.10 11.40
CA ALA A 50 -1.18 9.44 10.83
C ALA A 50 -0.05 9.85 9.87
N SER A 51 1.11 9.17 9.92
CA SER A 51 2.25 9.44 9.03
C SER A 51 2.26 8.61 7.75
N VAL A 52 1.50 7.51 7.70
CA VAL A 52 1.43 6.64 6.52
C VAL A 52 0.55 7.30 5.46
N THR A 53 1.09 7.50 4.26
CA THR A 53 0.34 8.01 3.10
C THR A 53 0.58 7.13 1.87
N GLY A 54 -0.51 6.82 1.16
CA GLY A 54 -0.50 6.17 -0.15
C GLY A 54 -0.87 7.12 -1.30
N VAL A 55 -0.85 8.44 -1.06
CA VAL A 55 -1.23 9.43 -2.06
C VAL A 55 -0.09 9.61 -3.06
N GLU A 56 -0.35 9.24 -4.31
CA GLU A 56 0.57 9.39 -5.43
C GLU A 56 -0.09 10.16 -6.57
N GLY A 57 0.71 10.95 -7.32
CA GLY A 57 0.19 11.74 -8.45
C GLY A 57 -0.17 10.92 -9.69
N THR A 58 0.21 9.64 -9.73
CA THR A 58 -0.06 8.72 -10.83
C THR A 58 -0.47 7.37 -10.27
N GLU A 59 -1.41 6.67 -10.91
CA GLU A 59 -1.77 5.31 -10.53
C GLU A 59 -0.64 4.33 -10.91
N ARG A 60 0.11 3.85 -9.91
CA ARG A 60 1.13 2.82 -10.06
C ARG A 60 0.55 1.42 -9.89
N GLU A 61 1.26 0.43 -10.44
CA GLU A 61 0.88 -0.98 -10.28
C GLU A 61 1.06 -1.48 -8.83
N ARG A 62 2.01 -0.92 -8.09
CA ARG A 62 2.24 -1.20 -6.68
C ARG A 62 2.33 0.10 -5.89
N GLN A 63 1.69 0.13 -4.73
CA GLN A 63 1.80 1.23 -3.78
C GLN A 63 2.76 0.90 -2.64
N SER A 64 3.37 1.92 -2.07
CA SER A 64 4.18 1.80 -0.85
C SER A 64 3.40 1.21 0.33
N THR A 65 2.08 1.38 0.34
CA THR A 65 1.15 0.91 1.38
C THR A 65 0.68 -0.53 1.18
N ASP A 66 1.01 -1.18 0.06
CA ASP A 66 0.52 -2.53 -0.29
C ASP A 66 0.88 -3.58 0.77
N ALA A 67 2.08 -3.51 1.34
CA ALA A 67 2.53 -4.44 2.36
C ALA A 67 1.70 -4.31 3.65
N LEU A 68 1.37 -3.07 4.02
CA LEU A 68 0.53 -2.78 5.18
C LEU A 68 -0.92 -3.20 4.94
N ALA A 69 -1.46 -2.91 3.76
CA ALA A 69 -2.81 -3.34 3.36
C ALA A 69 -2.93 -4.89 3.37
N GLN A 70 -1.91 -5.59 2.90
CA GLN A 70 -1.83 -7.06 2.96
C GLN A 70 -1.74 -7.59 4.39
N ALA A 71 -0.89 -7.01 5.23
CA ALA A 71 -0.70 -7.46 6.61
C ALA A 71 -1.98 -7.29 7.44
N LEU A 72 -2.76 -6.24 7.17
CA LEU A 72 -4.02 -5.95 7.85
C LEU A 72 -5.24 -6.61 7.19
N ALA A 73 -5.04 -7.37 6.10
CA ALA A 73 -6.12 -7.88 5.26
C ALA A 73 -7.17 -6.79 4.94
N LEU A 74 -6.68 -5.60 4.58
CA LEU A 74 -7.49 -4.40 4.46
C LEU A 74 -8.52 -4.55 3.34
N ASP A 75 -9.79 -4.34 3.68
CA ASP A 75 -10.87 -4.23 2.71
C ASP A 75 -11.34 -2.78 2.59
N MET A 76 -10.90 -2.10 1.53
CA MET A 76 -11.23 -0.69 1.27
C MET A 76 -12.71 -0.46 0.96
N ARG A 77 -13.49 -1.49 0.62
CA ARG A 77 -14.95 -1.36 0.38
C ARG A 77 -15.71 -0.91 1.63
N ARG A 78 -15.13 -1.14 2.82
CA ARG A 78 -15.68 -0.70 4.10
C ARG A 78 -15.55 0.81 4.31
N TRP A 79 -14.56 1.43 3.67
CA TRP A 79 -14.16 2.81 3.95
C TRP A 79 -14.36 3.75 2.76
N TRP A 80 -14.57 3.19 1.58
CA TRP A 80 -14.67 3.94 0.34
C TRP A 80 -15.67 3.32 -0.63
N LYS A 81 -16.41 4.19 -1.33
CA LYS A 81 -17.36 3.82 -2.38
C LYS A 81 -17.15 4.72 -3.61
N ALA A 82 -17.23 4.11 -4.79
CA ALA A 82 -17.19 4.84 -6.04
C ALA A 82 -18.48 5.66 -6.20
N SER A 83 -18.32 6.97 -6.35
CA SER A 83 -19.39 7.93 -6.63
C SER A 83 -18.93 8.94 -7.67
N ALA A 84 -19.87 9.72 -8.19
CA ALA A 84 -19.57 10.83 -9.07
C ALA A 84 -18.58 11.80 -8.41
N ALA A 85 -18.81 12.13 -7.13
CA ALA A 85 -17.96 13.03 -6.35
C ALA A 85 -16.62 12.41 -5.92
N SER A 86 -16.53 11.10 -5.70
CA SER A 86 -15.29 10.47 -5.23
C SER A 86 -14.34 10.06 -6.36
N TYR A 87 -14.87 9.73 -7.54
CA TYR A 87 -14.06 9.18 -8.63
C TYR A 87 -14.50 9.65 -10.02
N PHE A 88 -15.77 9.47 -10.42
CA PHE A 88 -16.15 9.59 -11.84
C PHE A 88 -16.06 11.02 -12.40
N ASN A 89 -16.14 12.05 -11.58
CA ASN A 89 -15.90 13.44 -12.01
C ASN A 89 -14.41 13.76 -12.22
N HIS A 90 -13.53 12.99 -11.59
CA HIS A 90 -12.07 13.18 -11.61
C HIS A 90 -11.37 12.42 -12.74
N VAL A 91 -12.06 11.45 -13.37
CA VAL A 91 -11.53 10.71 -14.52
C VAL A 91 -12.16 11.15 -15.83
N SER A 92 -11.58 10.72 -16.95
CA SER A 92 -12.15 10.97 -18.27
C SER A 92 -13.42 10.14 -18.48
N LYS A 93 -14.34 10.63 -19.33
CA LYS A 93 -15.56 9.87 -19.70
C LYS A 93 -15.22 8.49 -20.27
N ALA A 94 -14.15 8.37 -21.05
CA ALA A 94 -13.67 7.10 -21.59
C ALA A 94 -13.30 6.12 -20.46
N THR A 95 -12.60 6.59 -19.43
CA THR A 95 -12.26 5.80 -18.23
C THR A 95 -13.51 5.37 -17.49
N THR A 96 -14.49 6.27 -17.30
CA THR A 96 -15.78 5.94 -16.68
C THR A 96 -16.49 4.80 -17.42
N LEU A 97 -16.57 4.85 -18.76
CA LEU A 97 -17.19 3.78 -19.55
C LEU A 97 -16.43 2.46 -19.46
N ALA A 98 -15.10 2.51 -19.46
CA ALA A 98 -14.26 1.31 -19.29
C ALA A 98 -14.50 0.67 -17.92
N VAL A 99 -14.56 1.47 -16.86
CA VAL A 99 -14.85 1.01 -15.49
C VAL A 99 -16.25 0.39 -15.40
N VAL A 100 -17.26 1.02 -16.00
CA VAL A 100 -18.63 0.45 -16.01
C VAL A 100 -18.69 -0.85 -16.79
N THR A 101 -17.95 -0.93 -17.91
CA THR A 101 -17.85 -2.17 -18.70
C THR A 101 -17.16 -3.28 -17.91
N GLU A 102 -16.07 -2.97 -17.18
CA GLU A 102 -15.36 -3.92 -16.32
C GLU A 102 -16.25 -4.42 -15.18
N ALA A 103 -16.96 -3.52 -14.50
CA ALA A 103 -17.66 -3.82 -13.25
C ALA A 103 -19.09 -4.35 -13.44
N ALA A 104 -19.80 -3.86 -14.47
CA ALA A 104 -21.22 -4.13 -14.70
C ALA A 104 -21.54 -4.61 -16.12
N GLY A 105 -20.53 -4.74 -16.99
CA GLY A 105 -20.65 -5.24 -18.35
C GLY A 105 -20.99 -4.16 -19.39
N ALA A 106 -20.78 -4.50 -20.66
CA ALA A 106 -20.95 -3.57 -21.79
C ALA A 106 -22.39 -3.04 -21.92
N ASN A 107 -23.39 -3.84 -21.57
CA ASN A 107 -24.80 -3.45 -21.63
C ASN A 107 -25.12 -2.29 -20.66
N ALA A 108 -24.47 -2.26 -19.49
CA ALA A 108 -24.62 -1.17 -18.53
C ALA A 108 -23.88 0.11 -18.99
N ALA A 109 -22.78 -0.04 -19.72
CA ALA A 109 -21.99 1.09 -20.21
C ALA A 109 -22.58 1.76 -21.46
N ALA A 110 -23.25 1.00 -22.34
CA ALA A 110 -23.74 1.52 -23.63
C ALA A 110 -24.65 2.76 -23.52
N PRO A 111 -25.64 2.84 -22.60
CA PRO A 111 -26.46 4.05 -22.44
C PRO A 111 -25.66 5.27 -21.98
N LEU A 112 -24.60 5.07 -21.18
CA LEU A 112 -23.77 6.15 -20.63
C LEU A 112 -22.88 6.80 -21.69
N ALA A 113 -22.60 6.09 -22.80
CA ALA A 113 -21.77 6.60 -23.87
C ALA A 113 -22.38 7.82 -24.58
N GLY A 114 -23.72 7.94 -24.61
CA GLY A 114 -24.42 9.08 -25.19
C GLY A 114 -24.51 10.31 -24.27
N LEU A 115 -24.25 10.16 -22.97
CA LEU A 115 -24.46 11.22 -21.99
C LEU A 115 -23.29 12.22 -21.95
N LYS A 116 -23.53 13.46 -21.48
CA LYS A 116 -22.44 14.38 -21.13
C LYS A 116 -21.66 13.86 -19.91
N LYS A 117 -20.44 14.37 -19.67
CA LYS A 117 -19.52 13.86 -18.63
C LYS A 117 -20.21 13.68 -17.27
N ASP A 118 -20.92 14.70 -16.79
CA ASP A 118 -21.57 14.67 -15.47
C ASP A 118 -22.71 13.64 -15.42
N GLY A 119 -23.47 13.49 -16.52
CA GLY A 119 -24.51 12.46 -16.64
C GLY A 119 -23.93 11.05 -16.69
N ALA A 120 -22.80 10.86 -17.37
CA ALA A 120 -22.08 9.60 -17.39
C ALA A 120 -21.51 9.24 -16.00
N ALA A 121 -21.04 10.24 -15.24
CA ALA A 121 -20.56 10.06 -13.88
C ALA A 121 -21.67 9.64 -12.91
N ALA A 122 -22.83 10.31 -12.95
CA ALA A 122 -23.98 9.95 -12.14
C ALA A 122 -24.54 8.57 -12.50
N GLY A 123 -24.63 8.24 -13.79
CA GLY A 123 -25.08 6.93 -14.25
C GLY A 123 -24.09 5.81 -13.90
N ALA A 124 -22.78 6.07 -13.92
CA ALA A 124 -21.77 5.12 -13.48
C ALA A 124 -21.86 4.83 -11.98
N GLU A 125 -22.09 5.84 -11.15
CA GLU A 125 -22.34 5.66 -9.71
C GLU A 125 -23.54 4.73 -9.46
N GLN A 126 -24.64 4.93 -10.19
CA GLN A 126 -25.82 4.06 -10.08
C GLN A 126 -25.53 2.63 -10.53
N ALA A 127 -24.86 2.47 -11.68
CA ALA A 127 -24.51 1.15 -12.21
C ALA A 127 -23.59 0.36 -11.27
N LEU A 128 -22.69 1.03 -10.56
CA LEU A 128 -21.70 0.39 -9.68
C LEU A 128 -22.15 0.31 -8.22
N ALA A 129 -23.29 0.88 -7.84
CA ALA A 129 -23.71 1.04 -6.45
C ALA A 129 -23.72 -0.25 -5.62
N ALA A 130 -23.98 -1.40 -6.25
CA ALA A 130 -24.05 -2.73 -5.62
C ALA A 130 -22.86 -3.65 -5.97
N THR A 131 -21.93 -3.21 -6.83
CA THR A 131 -20.83 -4.05 -7.33
C THR A 131 -19.67 -4.17 -6.34
N GLY A 132 -19.55 -3.21 -5.40
CA GLY A 132 -18.38 -3.11 -4.53
C GLY A 132 -17.08 -2.82 -5.30
N TRP A 133 -17.18 -2.29 -6.52
CA TRP A 133 -16.02 -1.98 -7.35
C TRP A 133 -15.11 -0.95 -6.70
N LEU A 134 -13.80 -1.19 -6.82
CA LEU A 134 -12.73 -0.31 -6.36
C LEU A 134 -11.76 -0.01 -7.52
N PRO A 135 -11.23 1.22 -7.63
CA PRO A 135 -10.06 1.54 -8.44
C PRO A 135 -8.86 0.66 -8.07
N ARG A 136 -7.94 0.41 -9.01
CA ARG A 136 -6.81 -0.50 -8.76
C ARG A 136 -5.94 -0.03 -7.60
N CYS A 137 -5.68 1.27 -7.50
CA CYS A 137 -4.97 1.87 -6.38
C CYS A 137 -5.57 1.62 -4.99
N LEU A 138 -6.85 1.23 -4.90
CA LEU A 138 -7.52 0.91 -3.63
C LEU A 138 -7.71 -0.59 -3.41
N ARG A 139 -7.29 -1.44 -4.35
CA ARG A 139 -7.39 -2.90 -4.22
C ARG A 139 -6.20 -3.41 -3.43
N THR A 140 -6.44 -4.17 -2.38
CA THR A 140 -5.38 -4.88 -1.66
C THR A 140 -4.83 -6.00 -2.55
N PRO A 141 -3.54 -5.99 -2.90
CA PRO A 141 -2.97 -7.06 -3.72
C PRO A 141 -2.98 -8.38 -2.94
N PRO A 142 -3.16 -9.53 -3.63
CA PRO A 142 -3.12 -10.82 -2.97
C PRO A 142 -1.74 -11.05 -2.34
N GLN A 143 -1.72 -11.67 -1.15
CA GLN A 143 -0.47 -12.09 -0.54
C GLN A 143 0.25 -13.04 -1.49
N ARG A 144 1.45 -12.66 -1.94
CA ARG A 144 2.33 -13.60 -2.64
C ARG A 144 2.81 -14.58 -1.59
N SER A 145 2.23 -15.78 -1.57
CA SER A 145 2.75 -16.87 -0.76
C SER A 145 4.22 -17.09 -1.14
N GLU A 146 5.09 -17.09 -0.15
CA GLU A 146 6.50 -17.46 -0.31
C GLU A 146 6.64 -18.99 -0.55
N THR A 147 5.82 -19.60 -1.41
CA THR A 147 5.97 -21.03 -1.77
C THR A 147 7.08 -21.24 -2.81
N GLY A 148 8.11 -20.38 -2.81
CA GLY A 148 9.18 -20.37 -3.82
C GLY A 148 10.57 -20.04 -3.29
N ARG A 149 10.78 -19.93 -1.98
CA ARG A 149 12.12 -20.04 -1.40
C ARG A 149 12.44 -21.52 -1.20
N ALA A 150 12.61 -22.22 -2.32
CA ALA A 150 13.22 -23.54 -2.33
C ALA A 150 14.64 -23.41 -1.78
N ARG A 151 14.84 -24.03 -0.61
CA ARG A 151 16.09 -24.62 -0.09
C ARG A 151 17.37 -23.90 -0.51
N LEU A 152 17.91 -23.06 0.36
CA LEU A 152 19.35 -22.96 0.45
C LEU A 152 19.83 -24.33 0.93
N ASP A 153 20.36 -25.08 -0.03
CA ASP A 153 20.99 -26.38 0.15
C ASP A 153 22.07 -26.26 1.22
N GLY A 154 21.87 -26.98 2.32
CA GLY A 154 22.91 -27.20 3.30
C GLY A 154 23.86 -28.25 2.74
N GLY A 155 25.02 -27.81 2.29
CA GLY A 155 26.15 -28.67 1.95
C GLY A 155 27.38 -28.21 2.73
N ASP A 156 27.53 -28.73 3.95
CA ASP A 156 28.76 -28.64 4.72
C ASP A 156 29.90 -29.44 4.05
N MET A 157 31.01 -28.74 3.83
CA MET A 157 32.40 -29.09 4.17
C MET A 157 33.12 -30.35 3.61
N GLU A 158 34.30 -30.05 3.05
CA GLU A 158 35.60 -30.77 3.12
C GLU A 158 35.94 -31.94 2.18
N ALA A 159 36.95 -31.71 1.33
CA ALA A 159 38.24 -32.41 1.42
C ALA A 159 39.32 -31.72 0.56
N GLU A 160 40.19 -30.95 1.21
CA GLU A 160 41.54 -30.65 0.69
C GLU A 160 42.38 -31.94 0.73
N PRO A 161 43.26 -32.14 -0.27
CA PRO A 161 44.58 -32.64 0.05
C PRO A 161 45.62 -31.67 -0.47
N GLY A 162 46.40 -31.12 0.46
CA GLY A 162 47.64 -30.46 0.14
C GLY A 162 48.68 -31.45 -0.38
N ASP A 163 49.40 -31.03 -1.41
CA ASP A 163 50.83 -31.30 -1.50
C ASP A 163 51.50 -30.11 -2.19
N ALA A 164 52.62 -29.68 -1.62
CA ALA A 164 53.38 -28.49 -2.04
C ALA A 164 54.70 -28.94 -2.74
N PRO A 165 55.62 -28.04 -3.12
CA PRO A 165 55.98 -27.76 -4.52
C PRO A 165 57.40 -28.26 -4.91
N GLN A 166 57.62 -28.57 -6.19
CA GLN A 166 58.94 -28.77 -6.86
C GLN A 166 58.73 -28.56 -8.38
N ASP A 167 59.45 -27.81 -9.20
CA ASP A 167 60.64 -26.96 -9.09
C ASP A 167 60.57 -25.91 -10.23
N GLU A 168 60.90 -24.65 -9.93
CA GLU A 168 61.30 -23.67 -10.95
C GLU A 168 62.81 -23.78 -11.14
N GLU A 169 63.28 -24.19 -12.33
CA GLU A 169 64.58 -23.75 -12.82
C GLU A 169 64.59 -23.73 -14.36
N ALA A 170 64.16 -22.58 -14.92
CA ALA A 170 64.48 -22.20 -16.28
C ALA A 170 65.70 -21.27 -16.23
N LEU A 171 66.87 -21.82 -16.52
CA LEU A 171 68.06 -21.05 -16.91
C LEU A 171 68.65 -21.70 -18.16
N ASP A 172 68.35 -21.13 -19.32
CA ASP A 172 69.33 -21.09 -20.42
C ASP A 172 69.06 -19.87 -21.30
N GLU A 173 69.85 -18.82 -21.09
CA GLU A 173 69.97 -17.66 -21.97
C GLU A 173 71.40 -17.61 -22.50
N GLY A 174 71.60 -17.94 -23.78
CA GLY A 174 72.54 -17.22 -24.65
C GLY A 174 74.00 -17.65 -24.74
N ALA A 175 74.27 -18.52 -25.73
CA ALA A 175 75.28 -18.38 -26.79
C ALA A 175 76.78 -18.06 -26.48
N ARG A 176 77.62 -18.92 -27.07
CA ARG A 176 79.05 -18.74 -27.49
C ARG A 176 80.13 -18.76 -26.42
#